data_AF-A0A954EET2-F1
#
_entry.id   AF-A0A954EET2-F1
#
_cell.length_a   1.000
_cell.length_b   1.000
_cell.length_c   1.000
_cell.angle_alpha   90.00
_cell.angle_beta   90.00
_cell.angle_gamma   90.00
#
_symmetry.space_group_name_H-M   'P 1'
#
loop_
_entity.id
_entity.type
_entity.pdbx_description
1 polymer ?
#
loop_
_entity_poly.entity_id
_entity_poly.type
_entity_poly.pdbx_seq_one_letter_code
_entity_poly.pdbx_strand_id
1 'polypeptide(L)'
;YRRGTDQGEARLHSKRSIGVGGHISTLDADATDHAYLAGMRREIEEEIEIDGEYSDRLAGILNDDETEVGKVHLGIVHIFEVNQPKVSPRERSMIETGFSSPAELLEQIDQFETWSQICLKALFGAEAEGK
;
A
#
# COMPACT_ATOMS: atom_id res chain seq x y z
N TYR A 1 6.76 4.56 -2.23
CA TYR A 1 6.59 5.46 -3.39
C TYR A 1 6.01 6.78 -2.92
N ARG A 2 5.90 7.78 -3.80
CA ARG A 2 5.07 8.98 -3.59
C ARG A 2 4.14 9.14 -4.78
N ARG A 3 2.98 9.75 -4.57
CA ARG A 3 2.16 10.24 -5.68
C ARG A 3 2.61 11.64 -6.07
N GLY A 4 3.20 11.76 -7.25
CA GLY A 4 3.55 13.02 -7.89
C GLY A 4 2.29 13.78 -8.31
N THR A 5 2.36 15.10 -8.28
CA THR A 5 1.30 15.97 -8.78
C THR A 5 1.53 16.17 -10.28
N ASP A 6 0.59 15.74 -11.13
CA ASP A 6 0.61 16.04 -12.58
C ASP A 6 0.24 17.53 -12.87
N GLN A 7 0.28 18.40 -11.85
CA GLN A 7 0.03 19.83 -11.94
C GLN A 7 0.97 20.60 -11.01
N GLY A 8 2.06 21.16 -11.56
CA GLY A 8 2.62 22.49 -11.29
C GLY A 8 2.88 23.03 -9.87
N GLU A 9 2.47 22.38 -8.79
CA GLU A 9 2.63 22.88 -7.41
C GLU A 9 3.84 22.22 -6.75
N ALA A 10 5.01 22.80 -7.01
CA ALA A 10 6.31 22.39 -6.53
C ALA A 10 6.53 22.50 -5.00
N ARG A 11 5.48 22.55 -4.17
CA ARG A 11 5.60 22.85 -2.72
C ARG A 11 4.79 21.96 -1.77
N LEU A 12 3.96 21.05 -2.28
CA LEU A 12 3.38 20.00 -1.44
C LEU A 12 4.25 18.76 -1.57
N HIS A 13 5.09 18.51 -0.55
CA HIS A 13 5.76 17.22 -0.42
C HIS A 13 4.68 16.18 -0.10
N SER A 14 4.19 15.47 -1.12
CA SER A 14 3.33 14.29 -0.92
C SER A 14 4.02 13.34 0.05
N LYS A 15 3.28 12.89 1.07
CA LYS A 15 3.76 11.85 1.97
C LYS A 15 4.10 10.58 1.17
N ARG A 16 4.99 9.77 1.73
CA ARG A 16 5.33 8.46 1.18
C ARG A 16 4.24 7.46 1.52
N SER A 17 4.08 6.50 0.63
CA SER A 17 3.12 5.40 0.80
C SER A 17 3.84 4.06 0.69
N ILE A 18 3.39 3.09 1.47
CA ILE A 18 3.69 1.66 1.38
C ILE A 18 2.38 0.88 1.28
N GLY A 19 2.35 -0.12 0.39
CA GLY A 19 1.12 -0.79 -0.02
C GLY A 19 0.41 -0.02 -1.12
N VAL A 20 -0.27 -0.76 -1.99
CA VAL A 20 -1.08 -0.27 -3.11
C VAL A 20 -2.49 -0.82 -2.95
N GLY A 21 -3.47 -0.14 -3.54
CA GLY A 21 -4.86 -0.60 -3.53
C GLY A 21 -5.89 0.53 -3.52
N GLY A 22 -7.15 0.13 -3.60
CA GLY A 22 -8.29 1.05 -3.64
C GLY A 22 -9.60 0.35 -3.28
N HIS A 23 -10.71 0.86 -3.80
CA HIS A 23 -12.05 0.44 -3.39
C HIS A 23 -12.53 -0.82 -4.11
N ILE A 24 -13.23 -1.68 -3.37
CA ILE A 24 -14.08 -2.69 -4.01
C ILE A 24 -15.25 -1.95 -4.67
N SER A 25 -15.52 -2.29 -5.93
CA SER A 25 -16.51 -1.62 -6.78
C SER A 25 -17.65 -2.58 -7.14
N THR A 26 -18.77 -2.01 -7.62
CA THR A 26 -19.86 -2.81 -8.20
C THR A 26 -19.43 -3.55 -9.46
N LEU A 27 -18.34 -3.11 -10.12
CA LEU A 27 -17.73 -3.81 -11.24
C LEU A 27 -17.18 -5.19 -10.84
N ASP A 28 -16.87 -5.39 -9.56
CA ASP A 28 -16.30 -6.64 -9.04
C ASP A 28 -17.39 -7.65 -8.65
N ALA A 29 -18.67 -7.24 -8.68
CA ALA A 29 -19.79 -8.02 -8.13
C ALA A 29 -20.07 -9.32 -8.89
N ASP A 30 -19.87 -9.33 -10.21
CA ASP A 30 -20.15 -10.48 -11.09
C ASP A 30 -18.94 -11.40 -11.29
N ALA A 31 -17.85 -11.19 -10.54
CA ALA A 31 -16.68 -12.03 -10.62
C ALA A 31 -17.01 -13.51 -10.30
N THR A 32 -16.31 -14.43 -10.95
CA THR A 32 -16.46 -15.88 -10.67
C THR A 32 -15.99 -16.26 -9.27
N ASP A 33 -15.06 -15.49 -8.72
CA ASP A 33 -14.58 -15.58 -7.34
C ASP A 33 -15.39 -14.63 -6.43
N HIS A 34 -14.93 -14.41 -5.20
CA HIS A 34 -15.47 -13.38 -4.32
C HIS A 34 -15.16 -11.97 -4.86
N ALA A 35 -16.18 -11.09 -4.92
CA ALA A 35 -16.06 -9.70 -5.36
C ALA A 35 -14.92 -8.93 -4.66
N TYR A 36 -14.69 -9.24 -3.39
CA TYR A 36 -13.57 -8.71 -2.63
C TYR A 36 -12.19 -9.09 -3.22
N LEU A 37 -11.97 -10.38 -3.53
CA LEU A 37 -10.71 -10.85 -4.11
C LEU A 37 -10.53 -10.34 -5.54
N ALA A 38 -11.62 -10.25 -6.30
CA ALA A 38 -11.61 -9.67 -7.63
C ALA A 38 -11.23 -8.18 -7.60
N GLY A 39 -11.86 -7.40 -6.73
CA GLY A 39 -11.54 -5.98 -6.54
C GLY A 39 -10.09 -5.77 -6.08
N MET A 40 -9.62 -6.53 -5.09
CA MET A 40 -8.23 -6.46 -4.64
C MET A 40 -7.24 -6.70 -5.80
N ARG A 41 -7.46 -7.75 -6.60
CA ARG A 41 -6.58 -8.08 -7.74
C ARG A 41 -6.63 -6.99 -8.81
N ARG A 42 -7.84 -6.51 -9.15
CA ARG A 42 -8.02 -5.43 -10.12
C ARG A 42 -7.28 -4.16 -9.70
N GLU A 43 -7.44 -3.72 -8.45
CA GLU A 43 -6.77 -2.52 -7.93
C GLU A 43 -5.25 -2.66 -7.96
N ILE A 44 -4.71 -3.84 -7.60
CA ILE A 44 -3.26 -4.11 -7.71
C ILE A 44 -2.82 -4.03 -9.18
N GLU A 45 -3.58 -4.63 -10.09
CA GLU A 45 -3.29 -4.61 -11.53
C GLU A 45 -3.43 -3.21 -12.15
N GLU A 46 -4.22 -2.32 -11.58
CA GLU A 46 -4.32 -0.92 -12.03
C GLU A 46 -3.05 -0.13 -11.64
N GLU A 47 -2.54 -0.33 -10.42
CA GLU A 47 -1.43 0.48 -9.90
C GLU A 47 -0.03 -0.06 -10.24
N ILE A 48 0.14 -1.39 -10.25
CA ILE A 48 1.46 -2.02 -10.39
C ILE A 48 1.46 -3.27 -11.26
N GLU A 49 2.65 -3.64 -11.71
CA GLU A 49 2.96 -4.91 -12.33
C GLU A 49 3.95 -5.67 -11.44
N ILE A 50 3.67 -6.96 -11.20
CA ILE A 50 4.56 -7.88 -10.51
C ILE A 50 5.08 -8.88 -11.54
N ASP A 51 6.33 -8.75 -11.97
CA ASP A 51 6.98 -9.68 -12.91
C ASP A 51 7.63 -10.84 -12.15
N GLY A 52 6.85 -11.87 -11.88
CA GLY A 52 7.30 -13.07 -11.22
C GLY A 52 6.20 -13.79 -10.44
N GLU A 53 6.60 -14.84 -9.75
CA GLU A 53 5.71 -15.55 -8.83
C GLU A 53 5.62 -14.79 -7.51
N TYR A 54 4.41 -14.76 -6.96
CA TYR A 54 4.14 -14.21 -5.65
C TYR A 54 3.11 -15.06 -4.92
N SER A 55 3.10 -14.96 -3.60
CA SER A 55 2.01 -15.44 -2.75
C SER A 55 1.46 -14.28 -1.94
N ASP A 56 0.16 -14.30 -1.67
CA ASP A 56 -0.48 -13.34 -0.78
C ASP A 56 -1.07 -14.02 0.45
N ARG A 57 -1.17 -13.24 1.54
CA ARG A 57 -1.88 -13.64 2.75
C ARG A 57 -2.58 -12.46 3.39
N LEU A 58 -3.76 -12.71 3.97
CA LEU A 58 -4.45 -11.75 4.81
C LEU A 58 -3.61 -11.48 6.06
N ALA A 59 -3.21 -10.24 6.26
CA ALA A 59 -2.49 -9.78 7.44
C ALA A 59 -3.45 -9.31 8.54
N GLY A 60 -4.59 -8.71 8.16
CA GLY A 60 -5.61 -8.27 9.11
C GLY A 60 -6.48 -7.15 8.57
N ILE A 61 -7.12 -6.44 9.49
CA ILE A 61 -7.99 -5.30 9.22
C ILE A 61 -7.35 -4.03 9.80
N LEU A 62 -7.43 -2.94 9.05
CA LEU A 62 -6.96 -1.62 9.46
C LEU A 62 -8.15 -0.68 9.65
N ASN A 63 -8.24 -0.08 10.84
CA ASN A 63 -9.17 1.00 11.16
C ASN A 63 -8.35 2.20 11.65
N ASP A 64 -8.53 3.37 11.02
CA ASP A 64 -7.79 4.60 11.32
C ASP A 64 -8.77 5.73 11.67
N ASP A 65 -8.95 6.01 12.96
CA ASP A 65 -9.81 7.10 13.41
C ASP A 65 -9.07 8.46 13.52
N GLU A 66 -7.78 8.52 13.15
CA GLU A 66 -6.94 9.72 13.32
C GLU A 66 -7.21 10.78 12.24
N THR A 67 -7.75 10.39 11.08
CA THR A 67 -7.99 11.28 9.94
C THR A 67 -9.45 11.23 9.48
N GLU A 68 -9.95 12.32 8.88
CA GLU A 68 -11.33 12.36 8.34
C GLU A 68 -11.56 11.32 7.23
N VAL A 69 -10.52 11.03 6.44
CA VAL A 69 -10.56 9.96 5.44
C VAL A 69 -10.56 8.60 6.13
N GLY A 70 -9.67 8.37 7.09
CA GLY A 70 -9.58 7.09 7.81
C GLY A 70 -10.89 6.70 8.50
N LYS A 71 -11.59 7.65 9.14
CA LYS A 71 -12.87 7.42 9.84
C LYS A 71 -13.99 6.83 8.98
N VAL A 72 -13.87 6.94 7.66
CA VAL A 72 -14.86 6.43 6.71
C VAL A 72 -14.33 5.26 5.86
N HIS A 73 -13.14 4.75 6.15
CA HIS A 73 -12.52 3.64 5.43
C HIS A 73 -12.11 2.51 6.37
N LEU A 74 -12.43 1.27 5.96
CA LEU A 74 -11.94 0.05 6.59
C LEU A 74 -10.99 -0.64 5.61
N GLY A 75 -9.72 -0.79 6.00
CA GLY A 75 -8.72 -1.47 5.19
C GLY A 75 -8.71 -2.97 5.44
N ILE A 76 -8.60 -3.78 4.38
CA ILE A 76 -8.26 -5.20 4.46
C ILE A 76 -6.83 -5.35 3.96
N VAL A 77 -5.90 -5.65 4.87
CA VAL A 77 -4.46 -5.60 4.57
C VAL A 77 -3.97 -6.97 4.16
N HIS A 78 -3.41 -7.05 2.95
CA HIS A 78 -2.71 -8.24 2.46
C HIS A 78 -1.21 -8.00 2.40
N ILE A 79 -0.44 -9.06 2.65
CA ILE A 79 1.01 -9.08 2.42
C ILE A 79 1.27 -9.91 1.19
N PHE A 80 1.96 -9.31 0.22
CA PHE A 80 2.43 -9.97 -0.98
C PHE A 80 3.92 -10.29 -0.82
N GLU A 81 4.25 -11.56 -0.86
CA GLU A 81 5.62 -12.07 -0.86
C GLU A 81 6.01 -12.37 -2.30
N VAL A 82 6.93 -11.57 -2.85
CA VAL A 82 7.47 -11.73 -4.21
C VAL A 82 8.80 -12.47 -4.16
N ASN A 83 9.01 -13.40 -5.08
CA ASN A 83 10.27 -14.15 -5.14
C ASN A 83 11.48 -13.29 -5.58
N GLN A 84 11.22 -12.20 -6.31
CA GLN A 84 12.19 -11.21 -6.78
C GLN A 84 11.59 -9.81 -6.67
N PRO A 85 12.39 -8.76 -6.43
CA PRO A 85 11.92 -7.38 -6.31
C PRO A 85 11.62 -6.75 -7.69
N LYS A 86 10.87 -7.46 -8.54
CA LYS A 86 10.49 -7.05 -9.89
C LYS A 86 9.06 -6.51 -9.89
N VAL A 87 8.90 -5.36 -9.25
CA VAL A 87 7.62 -4.65 -9.18
C VAL A 87 7.78 -3.27 -9.77
N SER A 88 6.94 -2.93 -10.74
CA SER A 88 6.98 -1.63 -11.43
C SER A 88 5.62 -0.93 -11.39
N PRO A 89 5.58 0.40 -11.28
CA PRO A 89 4.33 1.15 -11.35
C PRO A 89 3.73 1.08 -12.75
N ARG A 90 2.40 1.02 -12.83
CA ARG A 90 1.62 1.21 -14.05
C ARG A 90 1.13 2.66 -14.17
N GLU A 91 0.99 3.37 -13.05
CA GLU A 91 0.65 4.80 -13.03
C GLU A 91 1.88 5.70 -13.11
N ARG A 92 1.84 6.71 -14.00
CA ARG A 92 2.91 7.72 -14.11
C ARG A 92 3.05 8.62 -12.87
N SER A 93 1.96 8.78 -12.13
CA SER A 93 1.92 9.54 -10.88
C SER A 93 2.76 8.87 -9.78
N MET A 94 2.98 7.55 -9.84
CA MET A 94 3.77 6.83 -8.86
C MET A 94 5.26 7.03 -9.12
N ILE A 95 5.86 7.91 -8.34
CA ILE A 95 7.28 8.26 -8.40
C ILE A 95 8.01 7.73 -7.16
N GLU A 96 9.34 7.74 -7.20
CA GLU A 96 10.19 7.26 -6.08
C GLU A 96 9.78 5.84 -5.60
N THR A 97 9.49 4.96 -6.56
CA THR A 97 9.14 3.56 -6.32
C THR A 97 10.38 2.73 -6.02
N GLY A 98 10.21 1.64 -5.26
CA GLY A 98 11.31 0.73 -4.93
C GLY A 98 11.07 -0.05 -3.65
N PHE A 99 11.95 -1.01 -3.41
CA PHE A 99 12.01 -1.80 -2.18
C PHE A 99 13.04 -1.19 -1.21
N SER A 100 12.78 -1.31 0.09
CA SER A 100 13.68 -0.90 1.17
C SER A 100 13.44 -1.81 2.37
N SER A 101 14.42 -1.92 3.26
CA SER A 101 14.27 -2.75 4.44
C SER A 101 13.25 -2.16 5.43
N PRO A 102 12.50 -2.98 6.19
CA PRO A 102 11.58 -2.48 7.21
C PRO A 102 12.24 -1.52 8.20
N ALA A 103 13.50 -1.76 8.58
CA ALA A 103 14.27 -0.91 9.48
C ALA A 103 14.44 0.52 8.92
N GLU A 104 14.90 0.66 7.67
CA GLU A 104 15.06 1.97 7.02
C GLU A 104 13.72 2.72 6.87
N LEU A 105 12.63 1.98 6.65
CA LEU A 105 11.29 2.56 6.55
C LEU A 105 10.78 3.08 7.90
N LEU A 106 11.04 2.33 8.99
CA LEU A 106 10.69 2.72 10.35
C LEU A 106 11.49 3.95 10.84
N GLU A 107 12.77 4.07 10.45
CA GLU A 107 13.57 5.27 10.76
C GLU A 107 12.99 6.56 10.13
N GLN A 108 12.21 6.42 9.06
CA GLN A 108 11.62 7.53 8.31
C GLN A 108 10.09 7.59 8.43
N ILE A 109 9.54 6.97 9.48
CA ILE A 109 8.10 6.73 9.64
C ILE A 109 7.23 7.99 9.50
N ASP A 110 7.72 9.14 9.97
CA ASP A 110 6.99 10.42 9.93
C ASP A 110 6.78 10.97 8.50
N GLN A 111 7.54 10.47 7.53
CA GLN A 111 7.37 10.83 6.12
C GLN A 111 6.21 10.10 5.45
N PHE A 112 5.63 9.10 6.12
CA PHE A 112 4.58 8.26 5.56
C PHE A 112 3.16 8.71 5.92
N GLU A 113 2.19 8.32 5.08
CA GLU A 113 0.75 8.44 5.35
C GLU A 113 0.33 7.58 6.56
N THR A 114 -0.79 7.92 7.22
CA THR A 114 -1.19 7.28 8.48
C THR A 114 -1.34 5.76 8.36
N TRP A 115 -1.99 5.27 7.30
CA TRP A 115 -2.14 3.83 7.05
C TRP A 115 -0.79 3.13 6.84
N SER A 116 0.11 3.78 6.11
CA SER A 116 1.48 3.29 5.92
C SER A 116 2.22 3.17 7.25
N GLN A 117 2.07 4.16 8.13
CA GLN A 117 2.66 4.13 9.46
C GLN A 117 2.09 3.01 10.33
N ILE A 118 0.75 2.85 10.32
CA ILE A 118 0.05 1.80 11.08
C ILE A 118 0.54 0.43 10.64
N CYS A 119 0.57 0.16 9.33
CA CYS A 119 1.04 -1.11 8.78
C CYS A 119 2.51 -1.40 9.15
N LEU A 120 3.42 -0.43 8.97
CA LEU A 120 4.83 -0.60 9.30
C LEU A 120 5.05 -0.90 10.79
N LYS A 121 4.38 -0.13 11.68
CA LYS A 121 4.48 -0.34 13.13
C LYS A 121 3.88 -1.68 13.56
N ALA A 122 2.72 -2.05 13.04
CA ALA A 122 2.05 -3.31 13.40
C ALA A 122 2.83 -4.54 12.93
N LEU A 123 3.45 -4.47 11.75
CA LEU A 123 4.17 -5.61 11.17
C LEU A 123 5.62 -5.72 11.65
N PHE A 124 6.29 -4.60 11.93
CA PHE A 124 7.73 -4.57 12.15
C PHE A 124 8.18 -3.74 13.37
N GLY A 125 7.27 -3.05 14.07
CA GLY A 125 7.62 -2.14 15.16
C GLY A 125 8.17 -2.81 16.41
N ALA A 126 7.77 -4.06 16.70
CA ALA A 126 8.24 -4.78 17.88
C ALA A 126 9.71 -5.27 17.78
N GLU A 127 10.31 -5.26 16.59
CA GLU A 127 11.71 -5.66 16.41
C GLU A 127 12.72 -4.51 16.68
N ALA A 128 12.25 -3.25 16.76
CA ALA A 128 13.11 -2.08 16.93
C ALA A 128 13.45 -1.76 18.41
N GLU A 129 12.67 -2.26 19.37
CA GLU A 129 12.88 -2.04 20.81
C GLU A 129 13.78 -3.11 21.47
N GLY A 130 14.26 -4.09 20.69
CA GLY A 130 15.12 -5.18 21.15
C GLY A 130 16.58 -5.03 20.74
N LYS A 131 17.29 -4.01 21.23
CA LYS A 131 18.76 -3.97 21.24
C LYS A 131 19.33 -3.18 22.41
#